data_AF-A0A031I3A5-F1
#
_entry.id   AF-A0A031I3A5-F1
#
_cell.length_a   1.000
_cell.length_b   1.000
_cell.length_c   1.000
_cell.angle_alpha   90.00
_cell.angle_beta   90.00
_cell.angle_gamma   90.00
#
_symmetry.space_group_name_H-M   'P 1'
#
loop_
_entity.id
_entity.type
_entity.pdbx_description
1 polymer ?
#
loop_
_entity_poly.entity_id
_entity_poly.type
_entity_poly.pdbx_seq_one_letter_code
_entity_poly.pdbx_strand_id
1 'polypeptide(L)'
;MRHSHQYQANIPSYNRTVADVGRHLGTSGTDWILGYSFPYKQPNVVAAFKVMTDRALAFLSNRLADKDRQLIADYLKARRAARAASGDVAWVYAEFQIGQEGVARWTELTLGRQVSRTDAAVAAVAADRCAGLTTSLRAINDQGLAIWRRNAFYVLGAVEAEMLDRVKPDWRDAYVRHPFSLGQQLEDCCGEADPSSETASG
;
A
#
# COMPACT_ATOMS: atom_id res chain seq x y z
N MET A 1 15.38 2.79 6.12
CA MET A 1 14.27 1.83 6.33
C MET A 1 14.38 1.11 7.67
N ARG A 2 15.60 0.79 8.13
CA ARG A 2 15.83 0.01 9.36
C ARG A 2 15.07 0.52 10.60
N HIS A 3 15.06 1.84 10.86
CA HIS A 3 14.37 2.40 12.02
C HIS A 3 12.83 2.27 11.95
N SER A 4 12.23 2.46 10.78
CA SER A 4 10.78 2.27 10.59
C SER A 4 10.37 0.79 10.74
N HIS A 5 11.22 -0.14 10.31
CA HIS A 5 10.98 -1.57 10.51
C HIS A 5 11.12 -1.97 11.98
N GLN A 6 12.08 -1.38 12.71
CA GLN A 6 12.24 -1.62 14.14
C GLN A 6 11.04 -1.09 14.94
N TYR A 7 10.50 0.08 14.57
CA TYR A 7 9.24 0.57 15.15
C TYR A 7 8.10 -0.42 14.91
N GLN A 8 7.88 -0.87 13.67
CA GLN A 8 6.81 -1.81 13.35
C GLN A 8 6.98 -3.15 14.06
N ALA A 9 8.21 -3.65 14.17
CA ALA A 9 8.52 -4.89 14.90
C ALA A 9 8.22 -4.80 16.40
N ASN A 10 8.17 -3.58 16.96
CA ASN A 10 7.80 -3.34 18.35
C ASN A 10 6.29 -3.19 18.58
N ILE A 11 5.46 -3.24 17.52
CA ILE A 11 4.00 -3.30 17.68
C ILE A 11 3.65 -4.62 18.41
N PRO A 12 2.88 -4.60 19.51
CA PRO A 12 2.66 -5.79 20.34
C PRO A 12 2.11 -7.02 19.57
N SER A 13 1.27 -6.80 18.56
CA SER A 13 0.69 -7.86 17.73
C SER A 13 1.58 -8.29 16.57
N TYR A 14 2.67 -7.59 16.27
CA TYR A 14 3.45 -7.75 15.04
C TYR A 14 3.86 -9.19 14.75
N ASN A 15 4.58 -9.81 15.70
CA ASN A 15 5.10 -11.17 15.51
C ASN A 15 3.98 -12.19 15.32
N ARG A 16 2.83 -12.00 15.98
CA ARG A 16 1.65 -12.85 15.78
C ARG A 16 1.09 -12.65 14.38
N THR A 17 0.86 -11.41 13.96
CA THR A 17 0.33 -11.09 12.62
C THR A 17 1.24 -11.62 11.51
N VAL A 18 2.57 -11.48 11.64
CA VAL A 18 3.54 -12.06 10.69
C VAL A 18 3.44 -13.59 10.65
N ALA A 19 3.37 -14.25 11.81
CA ALA A 19 3.18 -15.70 11.85
C ALA A 19 1.85 -16.14 11.23
N ASP A 20 0.78 -15.36 11.40
CA ASP A 20 -0.55 -15.62 10.84
C ASP A 20 -0.53 -15.51 9.31
N VAL A 21 0.15 -14.49 8.77
CA VAL A 21 0.42 -14.36 7.33
C VAL A 21 1.19 -15.57 6.82
N GLY A 22 2.29 -15.96 7.48
CA GLY A 22 3.07 -17.15 7.10
C GLY A 22 2.21 -18.41 7.03
N ARG A 23 1.37 -18.65 8.03
CA ARG A 23 0.44 -19.80 8.03
C ARG A 23 -0.57 -19.74 6.89
N HIS A 24 -1.11 -18.56 6.58
CA HIS A 24 -2.02 -18.39 5.43
C HIS A 24 -1.32 -18.67 4.09
N LEU A 25 -0.03 -18.36 3.99
CA LEU A 25 0.80 -18.67 2.83
C LEU A 25 1.29 -20.13 2.79
N GLY A 26 0.92 -20.96 3.79
CA GLY A 26 1.31 -22.37 3.86
C GLY A 26 2.74 -22.61 4.32
N THR A 27 3.30 -21.72 5.14
CA THR A 27 4.71 -21.75 5.59
C THR A 27 4.82 -21.51 7.10
N SER A 28 5.84 -22.10 7.72
CA SER A 28 6.10 -22.05 9.17
C SER A 28 7.30 -21.18 9.56
N GLY A 29 8.04 -20.63 8.58
CA GLY A 29 9.23 -19.79 8.79
C GLY A 29 9.04 -18.35 8.35
N THR A 30 10.14 -17.61 8.19
CA THR A 30 10.15 -16.21 7.70
C THR A 30 10.64 -16.06 6.26
N ASP A 31 11.06 -17.15 5.61
CA ASP A 31 11.63 -17.11 4.25
C ASP A 31 10.68 -16.53 3.21
N TRP A 32 9.37 -16.68 3.44
CA TRP A 32 8.32 -16.14 2.58
C TRP A 32 8.31 -14.61 2.53
N ILE A 33 8.82 -13.93 3.55
CA ILE A 33 8.87 -12.46 3.61
C ILE A 33 9.62 -11.90 2.41
N LEU A 34 10.65 -12.60 1.93
CA LEU A 34 11.44 -12.18 0.77
C LEU A 34 11.30 -13.13 -0.43
N GLY A 35 10.90 -14.38 -0.19
CA GLY A 35 10.95 -15.48 -1.14
C GLY A 35 9.60 -16.05 -1.59
N TYR A 36 8.46 -15.49 -1.18
CA TYR A 36 7.17 -15.98 -1.65
C TYR A 36 7.01 -15.82 -3.17
N SER A 37 6.55 -16.88 -3.84
CA SER A 37 6.34 -16.94 -5.29
C SER A 37 5.05 -16.25 -5.72
N PHE A 38 4.95 -14.94 -5.49
CA PHE A 38 3.85 -14.13 -6.01
C PHE A 38 3.85 -14.17 -7.56
N PRO A 39 2.68 -14.20 -8.22
CA PRO A 39 2.54 -14.34 -9.67
C PRO A 39 2.92 -13.08 -10.48
N TYR A 40 4.09 -12.50 -10.23
CA TYR A 40 4.56 -11.24 -10.84
C TYR A 40 4.58 -11.23 -12.37
N LYS A 41 4.62 -12.40 -13.01
CA LYS A 41 4.71 -12.56 -14.47
C LYS A 41 3.40 -13.03 -15.11
N GLN A 42 2.36 -13.33 -14.33
CA GLN A 42 1.08 -13.77 -14.90
C GLN A 42 0.40 -12.59 -15.61
N PRO A 43 0.02 -12.72 -16.90
CA PRO A 43 -0.46 -11.58 -17.69
C PRO A 43 -1.67 -10.84 -17.09
N ASN A 44 -2.64 -11.58 -16.56
CA ASN A 44 -3.82 -11.02 -15.90
C ASN A 44 -3.44 -10.22 -14.63
N VAL A 45 -2.51 -10.74 -13.83
CA VAL A 45 -2.01 -10.04 -12.63
C VAL A 45 -1.26 -8.78 -13.02
N VAL A 46 -0.37 -8.86 -14.02
CA VAL A 46 0.39 -7.70 -14.52
C VAL A 46 -0.56 -6.61 -15.02
N ALA A 47 -1.57 -6.98 -15.82
CA ALA A 47 -2.55 -6.03 -16.35
C ALA A 47 -3.38 -5.38 -15.22
N ALA A 48 -3.86 -6.15 -14.25
CA ALA A 48 -4.63 -5.62 -13.13
C ALA A 48 -3.80 -4.66 -12.25
N PHE A 49 -2.56 -5.02 -11.95
CA PHE A 49 -1.66 -4.15 -11.19
C PHE A 49 -1.30 -2.88 -11.96
N LYS A 50 -1.18 -2.93 -13.29
CA LYS A 50 -0.99 -1.73 -14.11
C LYS A 50 -2.14 -0.73 -13.90
N VAL A 51 -3.38 -1.20 -13.90
CA VAL A 51 -4.53 -0.32 -13.65
C VAL A 51 -4.48 0.24 -12.22
N MET A 52 -4.15 -0.58 -11.23
CA MET A 52 -4.00 -0.13 -9.84
C MET A 52 -2.92 0.95 -9.69
N THR A 53 -1.77 0.79 -10.36
CA THR A 53 -0.68 1.78 -10.32
C THR A 53 -1.01 3.05 -11.12
N ASP A 54 -1.74 2.94 -12.23
CA ASP A 54 -2.29 4.09 -12.96
C ASP A 54 -3.23 4.92 -12.06
N ARG A 55 -4.11 4.28 -11.26
CA ARG A 55 -5.00 4.98 -10.32
C ARG A 55 -4.26 5.60 -9.13
N ALA A 56 -3.25 4.91 -8.60
CA ALA A 56 -2.35 5.47 -7.59
C ALA A 56 -1.64 6.73 -8.11
N LEU A 57 -1.19 6.71 -9.36
CA LEU A 57 -0.53 7.87 -9.99
C LEU A 57 -1.49 9.03 -10.21
N ALA A 58 -2.74 8.74 -10.59
CA ALA A 58 -3.79 9.75 -10.72
C ALA A 58 -4.07 10.45 -9.37
N PHE A 59 -4.16 9.69 -8.28
CA PHE A 59 -4.30 10.24 -6.94
C PHE A 59 -3.12 11.14 -6.53
N LEU A 60 -1.88 10.68 -6.69
CA LEU A 60 -0.71 11.51 -6.32
C LEU A 60 -0.55 12.76 -7.19
N SER A 61 -0.95 12.69 -8.45
CA SER A 61 -0.87 13.82 -9.38
C SER A 61 -1.99 14.85 -9.15
N ASN A 62 -3.02 14.48 -8.39
CA ASN A 62 -4.11 15.37 -8.02
C ASN A 62 -3.66 16.42 -7.01
N ARG A 63 -4.01 17.68 -7.30
CA ARG A 63 -3.74 18.84 -6.43
C ARG A 63 -4.99 19.40 -5.76
N LEU A 64 -6.18 18.86 -6.08
CA LEU A 64 -7.46 19.39 -5.64
C LEU A 64 -8.12 18.42 -4.67
N ALA A 65 -8.24 18.80 -3.39
CA ALA A 65 -8.72 17.92 -2.32
C ALA A 65 -10.16 17.41 -2.54
N ASP A 66 -10.99 18.16 -3.26
CA ASP A 66 -12.37 17.80 -3.60
C ASP A 66 -12.49 16.50 -4.42
N LYS A 67 -11.43 16.10 -5.12
CA LYS A 67 -11.38 14.87 -5.92
C LYS A 67 -10.80 13.66 -5.21
N ASP A 68 -10.23 13.83 -4.00
CA ASP A 68 -9.49 12.76 -3.33
C ASP A 68 -10.36 11.52 -3.09
N ARG A 69 -11.62 11.70 -2.63
CA ARG A 69 -12.54 10.58 -2.39
C ARG A 69 -12.85 9.78 -3.67
N GLN A 70 -13.12 10.48 -4.77
CA GLN A 70 -13.38 9.80 -6.06
C GLN A 70 -12.15 9.03 -6.55
N LEU A 71 -10.97 9.63 -6.46
CA LEU A 71 -9.72 9.00 -6.91
C LEU A 71 -9.36 7.79 -6.04
N ILE A 72 -9.66 7.85 -4.74
CA ILE A 72 -9.52 6.70 -3.83
C ILE A 72 -10.53 5.60 -4.18
N ALA A 73 -11.79 5.93 -4.48
CA ALA A 73 -12.77 4.95 -4.92
C ALA A 73 -12.35 4.25 -6.23
N ASP A 74 -11.84 5.01 -7.21
CA ASP A 74 -11.28 4.47 -8.45
C ASP A 74 -10.10 3.52 -8.18
N TYR A 75 -9.22 3.89 -7.26
CA TYR A 75 -8.11 3.05 -6.82
C TYR A 75 -8.60 1.77 -6.15
N LEU A 76 -9.57 1.85 -5.23
CA LEU A 76 -10.15 0.71 -4.53
C LEU A 76 -10.79 -0.29 -5.50
N LYS A 77 -11.49 0.19 -6.54
CA LYS A 77 -11.99 -0.66 -7.62
C LYS A 77 -10.86 -1.40 -8.34
N ALA A 78 -9.76 -0.71 -8.67
CA ALA A 78 -8.60 -1.33 -9.30
C ALA A 78 -7.88 -2.32 -8.36
N ARG A 79 -7.84 -2.00 -7.07
CA ARG A 79 -7.27 -2.85 -6.01
C ARG A 79 -8.04 -4.15 -5.85
N ARG A 80 -9.38 -4.10 -5.86
CA ARG A 80 -10.23 -5.31 -5.89
C ARG A 80 -9.98 -6.18 -7.12
N ALA A 81 -9.81 -5.57 -8.30
CA ALA A 81 -9.47 -6.29 -9.51
C ALA A 81 -8.07 -6.94 -9.44
N ALA A 82 -7.08 -6.26 -8.86
CA ALA A 82 -5.74 -6.81 -8.63
C ALA A 82 -5.77 -8.00 -7.66
N ARG A 83 -6.52 -7.90 -6.55
CA ARG A 83 -6.79 -9.01 -5.63
C ARG A 83 -7.38 -10.20 -6.36
N ALA A 84 -8.48 -10.00 -7.09
CA ALA A 84 -9.16 -11.06 -7.84
C ALA A 84 -8.23 -11.74 -8.86
N ALA A 85 -7.40 -10.97 -9.56
CA ALA A 85 -6.45 -11.51 -10.53
C ALA A 85 -5.33 -12.34 -9.88
N SER A 86 -4.85 -11.95 -8.70
CA SER A 86 -3.77 -12.63 -7.98
C SER A 86 -4.23 -13.84 -7.16
N GLY A 87 -5.51 -13.88 -6.79
CA GLY A 87 -6.07 -14.84 -5.83
C GLY A 87 -5.80 -14.45 -4.37
N ASP A 88 -6.68 -14.89 -3.47
CA ASP A 88 -6.68 -14.44 -2.07
C ASP A 88 -5.38 -14.76 -1.31
N VAL A 89 -4.81 -15.95 -1.53
CA VAL A 89 -3.57 -16.35 -0.84
C VAL A 89 -2.41 -15.45 -1.25
N ALA A 90 -2.24 -15.18 -2.55
CA ALA A 90 -1.18 -14.30 -3.02
C ALA A 90 -1.42 -12.84 -2.58
N TRP A 91 -2.70 -12.43 -2.50
CA TRP A 91 -3.08 -11.11 -2.01
C TRP A 91 -2.66 -10.88 -0.56
N VAL A 92 -2.75 -11.88 0.31
CA VAL A 92 -2.28 -11.76 1.70
C VAL A 92 -0.79 -11.43 1.78
N TYR A 93 0.04 -11.98 0.88
CA TYR A 93 1.44 -11.57 0.76
C TYR A 93 1.58 -10.14 0.24
N ALA A 94 0.78 -9.72 -0.75
CA ALA A 94 0.80 -8.35 -1.25
C ALA A 94 0.45 -7.35 -0.14
N GLU A 95 -0.60 -7.60 0.65
CA GLU A 95 -1.00 -6.78 1.81
C GLU A 95 0.11 -6.63 2.83
N PHE A 96 0.79 -7.74 3.14
CA PHE A 96 1.94 -7.70 4.04
C PHE A 96 3.03 -6.75 3.52
N GLN A 97 3.40 -6.84 2.24
CA GLN A 97 4.45 -5.98 1.67
C GLN A 97 3.99 -4.52 1.55
N ILE A 98 2.74 -4.29 1.16
CA ILE A 98 2.09 -2.96 1.10
C ILE A 98 2.14 -2.32 2.49
N GLY A 99 1.71 -3.03 3.54
CA GLY A 99 1.74 -2.52 4.89
C GLY A 99 3.16 -2.33 5.42
N GLN A 100 3.95 -3.39 5.47
CA GLN A 100 5.27 -3.38 6.10
C GLN A 100 6.20 -2.35 5.46
N GLU A 101 6.44 -2.49 4.17
CA GLU A 101 7.46 -1.73 3.45
C GLU A 101 6.90 -0.39 2.95
N GLY A 102 5.60 -0.36 2.63
CA GLY A 102 4.92 0.88 2.25
C GLY A 102 4.79 1.87 3.39
N VAL A 103 4.35 1.44 4.59
CA VAL A 103 4.31 2.33 5.77
C VAL A 103 5.71 2.76 6.17
N ALA A 104 6.71 1.87 6.05
CA ALA A 104 8.10 2.24 6.31
C ALA A 104 8.57 3.35 5.37
N ARG A 105 8.30 3.22 4.07
CA ARG A 105 8.63 4.22 3.06
C ARG A 105 7.87 5.53 3.28
N TRP A 106 6.57 5.47 3.54
CA TRP A 106 5.76 6.65 3.88
C TRP A 106 6.30 7.38 5.12
N THR A 107 6.68 6.64 6.17
CA THR A 107 7.23 7.23 7.40
C THR A 107 8.49 8.05 7.10
N GLU A 108 9.39 7.54 6.25
CA GLU A 108 10.59 8.28 5.85
C GLU A 108 10.26 9.56 5.08
N LEU A 109 9.30 9.48 4.16
CA LEU A 109 8.86 10.64 3.38
C LEU A 109 8.25 11.71 4.30
N THR A 110 7.36 11.31 5.22
CA THR A 110 6.70 12.22 6.15
C THR A 110 7.69 12.86 7.12
N LEU A 111 8.61 12.09 7.69
CA LEU A 111 9.67 12.64 8.56
C LEU A 111 10.57 13.61 7.77
N GLY A 112 10.96 13.26 6.55
CA GLY A 112 11.71 14.14 5.66
C GLY A 112 10.99 15.47 5.43
N ARG A 113 9.68 15.44 5.12
CA ARG A 113 8.83 16.64 4.93
C ARG A 113 8.69 17.48 6.20
N GLN A 114 8.69 16.85 7.38
CA GLN A 114 8.59 17.57 8.65
C GLN A 114 9.91 18.29 8.97
N VAL A 115 11.03 17.58 8.89
CA VAL A 115 12.36 18.14 9.18
C VAL A 115 12.74 19.22 8.15
N SER A 116 12.33 19.08 6.89
CA SER A 116 12.59 20.10 5.85
C SER A 116 11.99 21.47 6.14
N ARG A 117 11.02 21.57 7.07
CA ARG A 117 10.43 22.85 7.47
C ARG A 117 11.39 23.70 8.30
N THR A 118 12.37 23.06 8.93
CA THR A 118 13.33 23.71 9.84
C THR A 118 14.78 23.54 9.40
N ASP A 119 15.07 22.64 8.45
CA ASP A 119 16.41 22.36 7.93
C ASP A 119 16.43 22.39 6.39
N ALA A 120 17.11 23.40 5.83
CA ALA A 120 17.22 23.61 4.39
C ALA A 120 18.07 22.54 3.68
N ALA A 121 19.05 21.94 4.35
CA ALA A 121 19.86 20.86 3.77
C ALA A 121 19.01 19.59 3.59
N VAL A 122 18.09 19.34 4.52
CA VAL A 122 17.12 18.25 4.42
C VAL A 122 16.03 18.54 3.38
N ALA A 123 15.70 19.81 3.15
CA ALA A 123 14.63 20.20 2.23
C ALA A 123 14.84 19.71 0.79
N ALA A 124 16.06 19.84 0.24
CA ALA A 124 16.37 19.35 -1.10
C ALA A 124 16.23 17.82 -1.20
N VAL A 125 16.73 17.10 -0.19
CA VAL A 125 16.65 15.63 -0.11
C VAL A 125 15.20 15.15 0.03
N ALA A 126 14.40 15.82 0.87
CA ALA A 126 13.00 15.49 1.06
C ALA A 126 12.17 15.74 -0.20
N ALA A 127 12.42 16.84 -0.92
CA ALA A 127 11.77 17.15 -2.18
C ALA A 127 12.07 16.09 -3.26
N ASP A 128 13.34 15.70 -3.42
CA ASP A 128 13.76 14.65 -4.34
C ASP A 128 13.10 13.30 -4.00
N ARG A 129 13.10 12.92 -2.72
CA ARG A 129 12.46 11.68 -2.24
C ARG A 129 10.96 11.66 -2.51
N CYS A 130 10.27 12.79 -2.33
CA CYS A 130 8.83 12.92 -2.61
C CYS A 130 8.56 12.82 -4.12
N ALA A 131 9.34 13.50 -4.95
CA ALA A 131 9.26 13.38 -6.41
C ALA A 131 9.54 11.93 -6.86
N GLY A 132 10.47 11.25 -6.16
CA GLY A 132 10.81 9.85 -6.38
C GLY A 132 9.65 8.88 -6.23
N LEU A 133 8.62 9.19 -5.43
CA LEU A 133 7.42 8.34 -5.32
C LEU A 133 6.60 8.34 -6.61
N THR A 134 6.29 9.52 -7.15
CA THR A 134 5.61 9.69 -8.44
C THR A 134 6.44 9.11 -9.59
N THR A 135 7.75 9.34 -9.59
CA THR A 135 8.68 8.75 -10.57
C THR A 135 8.67 7.22 -10.51
N SER A 136 8.63 6.64 -9.30
CA SER A 136 8.56 5.19 -9.14
C SER A 136 7.27 4.63 -9.72
N LEU A 137 6.11 5.27 -9.48
CA LEU A 137 4.83 4.83 -10.07
C LEU A 137 4.85 4.86 -11.61
N ARG A 138 5.41 5.93 -12.20
CA ARG A 138 5.58 6.01 -13.66
C ARG A 138 6.44 4.88 -14.18
N ALA A 139 7.59 4.63 -13.54
CA ALA A 139 8.46 3.54 -13.94
C ALA A 139 7.81 2.15 -13.76
N ILE A 140 6.97 1.95 -12.74
CA ILE A 140 6.18 0.72 -12.58
C ILE A 140 5.15 0.59 -13.71
N ASN A 141 4.48 1.67 -14.09
CA ASN A 141 3.53 1.66 -15.21
C ASN A 141 4.19 1.31 -16.54
N ASP A 142 5.40 1.82 -16.77
CA ASP A 142 6.14 1.64 -18.02
C ASP A 142 6.82 0.27 -18.09
N GLN A 143 7.41 -0.20 -16.99
CA GLN A 143 8.21 -1.43 -16.95
C GLN A 143 7.43 -2.65 -16.46
N GLY A 144 6.32 -2.42 -15.75
CA GLY A 144 5.42 -3.44 -15.26
C GLY A 144 5.86 -4.14 -13.98
N LEU A 145 4.88 -4.84 -13.38
CA LEU A 145 5.03 -5.61 -12.16
C LEU A 145 6.09 -6.73 -12.25
N ALA A 146 6.26 -7.33 -13.44
CA ALA A 146 7.22 -8.41 -13.66
C ALA A 146 8.68 -7.99 -13.38
N ILE A 147 9.01 -6.72 -13.64
CA ILE A 147 10.32 -6.13 -13.42
C ILE A 147 10.45 -5.64 -11.98
N TRP A 148 9.48 -4.85 -11.51
CA TRP A 148 9.54 -4.22 -10.19
C TRP A 148 9.32 -5.20 -9.03
N ARG A 149 8.59 -6.29 -9.26
CA ARG A 149 8.27 -7.31 -8.25
C ARG A 149 7.73 -6.67 -6.97
N ARG A 150 8.19 -7.12 -5.79
CA ARG A 150 7.77 -6.60 -4.48
C ARG A 150 8.01 -5.10 -4.30
N ASN A 151 8.98 -4.50 -5.01
CA ASN A 151 9.23 -3.05 -4.89
C ASN A 151 8.03 -2.22 -5.37
N ALA A 152 7.19 -2.77 -6.26
CA ALA A 152 5.93 -2.13 -6.65
C ALA A 152 4.99 -1.99 -5.45
N PHE A 153 4.95 -2.98 -4.55
CA PHE A 153 4.12 -2.97 -3.34
C PHE A 153 4.58 -1.90 -2.35
N TYR A 154 5.88 -1.60 -2.29
CA TYR A 154 6.43 -0.60 -1.37
C TYR A 154 5.99 0.80 -1.79
N VAL A 155 5.95 1.03 -3.11
CA VAL A 155 5.45 2.27 -3.69
C VAL A 155 3.95 2.37 -3.45
N LEU A 156 3.19 1.31 -3.76
CA LEU A 156 1.73 1.28 -3.57
C LEU A 156 1.34 1.52 -2.11
N GLY A 157 1.97 0.85 -1.16
CA GLY A 157 1.65 1.04 0.26
C GLY A 157 2.01 2.43 0.79
N ALA A 158 3.07 3.06 0.26
CA ALA A 158 3.33 4.46 0.59
C ALA A 158 2.22 5.38 0.05
N VAL A 159 1.66 5.08 -1.13
CA VAL A 159 0.50 5.80 -1.68
C VAL A 159 -0.76 5.55 -0.86
N GLU A 160 -1.03 4.31 -0.45
CA GLU A 160 -2.20 4.01 0.40
C GLU A 160 -2.14 4.76 1.74
N ALA A 161 -0.95 4.89 2.33
CA ALA A 161 -0.75 5.71 3.52
C ALA A 161 -0.96 7.21 3.24
N GLU A 162 -0.51 7.74 2.09
CA GLU A 162 -0.84 9.12 1.67
C GLU A 162 -2.34 9.32 1.43
N MET A 163 -3.04 8.31 0.90
CA MET A 163 -4.50 8.34 0.75
C MET A 163 -5.18 8.45 2.11
N LEU A 164 -4.84 7.56 3.04
CA LEU A 164 -5.38 7.56 4.41
C LEU A 164 -5.07 8.86 5.15
N ASP A 165 -3.89 9.45 4.95
CA ASP A 165 -3.55 10.76 5.53
C ASP A 165 -4.52 11.88 5.13
N ARG A 166 -5.09 11.82 3.92
CA ARG A 166 -6.00 12.86 3.44
C ARG A 166 -7.44 12.65 3.89
N VAL A 167 -7.87 11.40 4.11
CA VAL A 167 -9.29 11.07 4.33
C VAL A 167 -9.62 10.45 5.69
N LYS A 168 -8.61 9.94 6.42
CA LYS A 168 -8.78 9.24 7.69
C LYS A 168 -7.58 9.47 8.62
N PRO A 169 -7.43 10.65 9.25
CA PRO A 169 -6.22 11.02 9.99
C PRO A 169 -5.80 10.08 11.15
N ASP A 170 -6.74 9.30 11.69
CA ASP A 170 -6.56 8.32 12.77
C ASP A 170 -6.11 6.92 12.30
N TRP A 171 -5.86 6.75 10.99
CA TRP A 171 -5.46 5.47 10.39
C TRP A 171 -4.23 4.83 11.05
N ARG A 172 -3.32 5.64 11.57
CA ARG A 172 -2.07 5.18 12.20
C ARG A 172 -2.36 4.33 13.45
N ASP A 173 -3.31 4.77 14.27
CA ASP A 173 -3.70 4.03 15.47
C ASP A 173 -4.38 2.71 15.09
N ALA A 174 -5.19 2.73 14.03
CA ALA A 174 -5.78 1.52 13.46
C ALA A 174 -4.71 0.57 12.89
N TYR A 175 -3.65 1.09 12.26
CA TYR A 175 -2.53 0.27 11.79
C TYR A 175 -1.75 -0.38 12.94
N VAL A 176 -1.56 0.32 14.07
CA VAL A 176 -0.93 -0.26 15.27
C VAL A 176 -1.78 -1.39 15.85
N ARG A 177 -3.11 -1.25 15.85
CA ARG A 177 -4.02 -2.32 16.31
C ARG A 177 -4.08 -3.50 15.33
N HIS A 178 -4.09 -3.19 14.04
CA HIS A 178 -4.23 -4.16 12.94
C HIS A 178 -3.13 -3.92 11.89
N PRO A 179 -1.91 -4.43 12.09
CA PRO A 179 -0.84 -4.27 11.10
C PRO A 179 -1.23 -4.82 9.73
N PHE A 180 -0.69 -4.20 8.68
CA PHE A 180 -0.90 -4.57 7.27
C PHE A 180 -2.34 -4.40 6.74
N SER A 181 -3.17 -3.60 7.42
CA SER A 181 -4.60 -3.41 7.08
C SER A 181 -4.92 -2.14 6.29
N LEU A 182 -3.94 -1.46 5.68
CA LEU A 182 -4.15 -0.15 5.01
C LEU A 182 -5.31 -0.19 4.02
N GLY A 183 -5.34 -1.22 3.17
CA GLY A 183 -6.39 -1.36 2.19
C GLY A 183 -7.77 -1.63 2.78
N GLN A 184 -7.87 -2.38 3.89
CA GLN A 184 -9.15 -2.53 4.61
C GLN A 184 -9.60 -1.18 5.17
N GLN A 185 -8.67 -0.40 5.75
CA GLN A 185 -8.99 0.92 6.29
C GLN A 185 -9.47 1.91 5.22
N LEU A 186 -8.94 1.80 4.00
CA LEU A 186 -9.41 2.57 2.83
C LEU A 186 -10.82 2.13 2.40
N GLU A 187 -11.08 0.82 2.35
CA GLU A 187 -12.43 0.30 2.05
C GLU A 187 -13.44 0.79 3.11
N ASP A 188 -13.10 0.75 4.39
CA ASP A 188 -13.98 1.19 5.48
C ASP A 188 -14.32 2.69 5.40
N CYS A 189 -13.42 3.54 4.89
CA CYS A 189 -13.63 4.99 4.83
C CYS A 189 -14.29 5.48 3.55
N CYS A 190 -14.06 4.75 2.47
CA CYS A 190 -14.10 5.29 1.13
C CYS A 190 -14.51 4.25 0.07
N GLY A 191 -14.76 3.00 0.48
CA GLY A 191 -15.38 2.00 -0.38
C GLY A 191 -16.80 2.41 -0.73
N GLU A 192 -17.21 2.10 -1.96
CA GLU A 192 -18.63 2.14 -2.31
C GLU A 192 -19.34 1.03 -1.53
N ALA A 193 -20.52 1.32 -0.97
CA ALA A 193 -21.37 0.28 -0.40
C ALA A 193 -21.67 -0.76 -1.48
N ASP A 194 -21.43 -2.03 -1.19
CA ASP A 194 -21.74 -3.11 -2.13
C ASP A 194 -23.26 -3.16 -2.34
N PRO A 195 -23.79 -2.86 -3.55
CA PRO A 195 -25.23 -2.88 -3.81
C PRO A 195 -25.83 -4.29 -3.72
N SER A 196 -25.01 -5.34 -3.57
CA SER A 196 -25.47 -6.72 -3.39
C SER A 196 -25.73 -7.12 -1.93
N SER A 197 -25.54 -6.20 -0.97
CA SER A 197 -25.79 -6.45 0.46
C SER A 197 -27.22 -6.16 0.94
N GLU A 198 -28.11 -5.65 0.07
CA GLU A 198 -29.48 -5.24 0.43
C GLU A 198 -30.60 -6.24 0.07
N THR A 199 -30.31 -7.44 -0.45
CA THR A 199 -31.36 -8.39 -0.89
C THR A 199 -31.43 -9.70 -0.09
N ALA A 200 -31.03 -9.70 1.18
CA ALA A 200 -31.22 -10.84 2.09
C ALA A 200 -32.01 -10.45 3.34
N SER A 201 -33.21 -9.89 3.15
CA SER A 201 -34.28 -9.85 4.14
C SER A 201 -35.60 -9.60 3.41
N GLY A 202 -36.19 -10.69 2.91
CA GLY A 202 -37.52 -10.77 2.32
C GLY A 202 -38.03 -12.18 2.43
#